data_AF-A0A1V4THC9-F1
#
_entry.id   AF-A0A1V4THC9-F1
#
_cell.length_a   1.000
_cell.length_b   1.000
_cell.length_c   1.000
_cell.angle_alpha   90.00
_cell.angle_beta   90.00
_cell.angle_gamma   90.00
#
_symmetry.space_group_name_H-M   'P 1'
#
loop_
_entity.id
_entity.type
_entity.pdbx_description
1 polymer ?
#
loop_
_entity_poly.entity_id
_entity_poly.type
_entity_poly.pdbx_seq_one_letter_code
_entity_poly.pdbx_strand_id
1 'polypeptide(L)'
;MQVGFEVPAVPGELEGLLSICRHAADIGLDFVNLNELEVSETNCQALLGRGFHMRSDVSSAMQGSLETSWQVMEEAGDVVPVHFCSSSFKDQVQLRERLKRRAKRTARPMDLITSEGMVLLGIIETDDLEGAQRSLQEQDVPPELFRLDEKRKRLEVASWVLEDLAPVLPYRCYLVEEYPTADRLEVERQPLN
;
A
#
# COMPACT_ATOMS: atom_id res chain seq x y z
N MET A 1 -9.93 -6.40 -29.28
CA MET A 1 -9.11 -6.77 -28.12
C MET A 1 -7.71 -6.30 -28.45
N GLN A 2 -7.09 -5.50 -27.60
CA GLN A 2 -5.70 -5.07 -27.83
C GLN A 2 -4.75 -6.10 -27.22
N VAL A 3 -3.67 -6.42 -27.92
CA VAL A 3 -2.63 -7.37 -27.52
C VAL A 3 -1.27 -6.69 -27.65
N GLY A 4 -0.44 -6.82 -26.64
CA GLY A 4 0.88 -6.21 -26.60
C GLY A 4 1.90 -7.04 -25.82
N PHE A 5 3.16 -6.65 -25.92
CA PHE A 5 4.22 -7.24 -25.09
C PHE A 5 4.40 -6.48 -23.77
N GLU A 6 4.80 -7.22 -22.74
CA GLU A 6 5.24 -6.70 -21.44
C GLU A 6 6.72 -7.05 -21.28
N VAL A 7 7.57 -6.03 -21.27
CA VAL A 7 9.02 -6.23 -21.37
C VAL A 7 9.70 -5.47 -20.23
N PRO A 8 10.59 -6.11 -19.44
CA PRO A 8 11.38 -5.40 -18.47
C PRO A 8 12.43 -4.52 -19.19
N ALA A 9 12.50 -3.24 -18.80
CA ALA A 9 13.47 -2.30 -19.30
C ALA A 9 14.84 -2.51 -18.63
N VAL A 10 15.57 -3.51 -19.10
CA VAL A 10 16.88 -3.85 -18.55
C VAL A 10 17.90 -2.75 -18.89
N PRO A 11 18.59 -2.15 -17.89
CA PRO A 11 19.59 -1.11 -18.15
C PRO A 11 20.67 -1.57 -19.12
N GLY A 12 20.97 -0.77 -20.14
CA GLY A 12 22.05 -1.06 -21.10
C GLY A 12 21.68 -2.04 -22.23
N GLU A 13 20.46 -2.56 -22.26
CA GLU A 13 19.98 -3.51 -23.29
C GLU A 13 19.14 -2.82 -24.39
N LEU A 14 19.48 -1.57 -24.75
CA LEU A 14 18.73 -0.76 -25.71
C LEU A 14 18.45 -1.49 -27.02
N GLU A 15 19.49 -2.04 -27.68
CA GLU A 15 19.35 -2.76 -28.95
C GLU A 15 18.44 -3.99 -28.83
N GLY A 16 18.51 -4.70 -27.71
CA GLY A 16 17.63 -5.84 -27.43
C GLY A 16 16.17 -5.41 -27.35
N LEU A 17 15.89 -4.31 -26.64
CA LEU A 17 14.54 -3.76 -26.50
C LEU A 17 14.00 -3.20 -27.82
N LEU A 18 14.84 -2.53 -28.62
CA LEU A 18 14.48 -2.07 -29.96
C LEU A 18 14.13 -3.24 -30.89
N SER A 19 14.90 -4.33 -30.82
CA SER A 19 14.61 -5.56 -31.56
C SER A 19 13.25 -6.14 -31.19
N ILE A 20 12.89 -6.15 -29.90
CA ILE A 20 11.57 -6.58 -29.44
C ILE A 20 10.47 -5.68 -29.99
N CYS A 21 10.66 -4.35 -29.99
CA CYS A 21 9.67 -3.40 -30.53
C CYS A 21 9.45 -3.59 -32.04
N ARG A 22 10.53 -3.78 -32.81
CA ARG A 22 10.44 -4.09 -34.24
C ARG A 22 9.71 -5.41 -34.47
N HIS A 23 10.05 -6.45 -33.70
CA HIS A 23 9.37 -7.72 -33.79
C HIS A 23 7.87 -7.62 -33.44
N ALA A 24 7.51 -6.83 -32.42
CA ALA A 24 6.13 -6.57 -32.04
C ALA A 24 5.33 -5.92 -33.19
N ALA A 25 5.94 -4.95 -33.87
CA ALA A 25 5.34 -4.33 -35.05
C ALA A 25 5.21 -5.32 -36.23
N ASP A 26 6.23 -6.14 -36.49
CA ASP A 26 6.23 -7.13 -37.57
C ASP A 26 5.09 -8.15 -37.44
N ILE A 27 4.77 -8.56 -36.21
CA ILE A 27 3.66 -9.49 -35.94
C ILE A 27 2.32 -8.78 -35.73
N GLY A 28 2.28 -7.45 -35.81
CA GLY A 28 1.06 -6.63 -35.73
C GLY A 28 0.47 -6.49 -34.32
N LEU A 29 1.30 -6.38 -33.28
CA LEU A 29 0.83 -6.05 -31.93
C LEU A 29 0.39 -4.59 -31.82
N ASP A 30 -0.54 -4.33 -30.90
CA ASP A 30 -1.09 -3.00 -30.68
C ASP A 30 -0.15 -2.07 -29.91
N PHE A 31 0.69 -2.62 -29.01
CA PHE A 31 1.62 -1.84 -28.19
C PHE A 31 2.73 -2.70 -27.54
N VAL A 32 3.74 -2.03 -26.99
CA VAL A 32 4.75 -2.61 -26.09
C VAL A 32 4.77 -1.81 -24.79
N ASN A 33 4.58 -2.50 -23.66
CA ASN A 33 4.74 -1.94 -22.33
C ASN A 33 6.15 -2.25 -21.81
N LEU A 34 6.95 -1.20 -21.62
CA LEU A 34 8.22 -1.26 -20.92
C LEU A 34 7.99 -1.06 -19.42
N ASN A 35 8.37 -2.05 -18.63
CA ASN A 35 8.34 -1.98 -17.18
C ASN A 35 9.71 -1.61 -16.65
N GLU A 36 9.77 -0.56 -15.84
CA GLU A 36 10.99 -0.22 -15.10
C GLU A 36 11.46 -1.45 -14.30
N LEU A 37 12.75 -1.78 -14.43
CA LEU A 37 13.30 -2.99 -13.81
C LEU A 37 13.37 -2.80 -12.30
N GLU A 38 12.67 -3.67 -11.57
CA GLU A 38 12.57 -3.65 -10.11
C GLU A 38 13.45 -4.69 -9.42
N VAL A 39 14.03 -4.30 -8.29
CA VAL A 39 14.65 -5.19 -7.32
C VAL A 39 13.60 -5.67 -6.32
N SER A 40 13.66 -6.97 -6.01
CA SER A 40 12.90 -7.63 -4.96
C SER A 40 13.85 -8.52 -4.17
N GLU A 41 13.43 -8.94 -2.97
CA GLU A 41 14.23 -9.87 -2.16
C GLU A 41 14.66 -11.12 -2.95
N THR A 42 13.77 -11.64 -3.81
CA THR A 42 14.02 -12.84 -4.59
C THR A 42 14.98 -12.67 -5.76
N ASN A 43 15.09 -11.48 -6.34
CA ASN A 43 15.93 -11.24 -7.53
C ASN A 43 17.19 -10.39 -7.24
N CYS A 44 17.29 -9.81 -6.05
CA CYS A 44 18.34 -8.85 -5.68
C CYS A 44 19.75 -9.40 -5.90
N GLN A 45 20.04 -10.59 -5.35
CA GLN A 45 21.37 -11.20 -5.51
C GLN A 45 21.73 -11.47 -6.97
N ALA A 46 20.75 -11.90 -7.78
CA ALA A 46 20.96 -12.19 -9.19
C ALA A 46 21.22 -10.92 -10.01
N LEU A 47 20.51 -9.82 -9.71
CA LEU A 47 20.69 -8.56 -10.41
C LEU A 47 22.00 -7.87 -10.00
N LEU A 48 22.32 -7.83 -8.71
CA LEU A 48 23.60 -7.30 -8.22
C LEU A 48 24.78 -8.11 -8.77
N GLY A 49 24.65 -9.44 -8.83
CA GLY A 49 25.67 -10.32 -9.42
C GLY A 49 25.90 -10.10 -10.92
N ARG A 50 24.93 -9.48 -11.61
CA ARG A 50 25.06 -9.05 -13.02
C ARG A 50 25.62 -7.64 -13.17
N GLY A 51 25.98 -6.97 -12.07
CA GLY A 51 26.53 -5.61 -12.08
C GLY A 51 25.50 -4.50 -12.17
N PHE A 52 24.20 -4.80 -11.96
CA PHE A 52 23.19 -3.76 -11.84
C PHE A 52 23.28 -3.07 -10.48
N HIS A 53 22.88 -1.81 -10.45
CA HIS A 53 22.86 -0.98 -9.25
C HIS A 53 21.46 -0.45 -8.99
N MET A 54 21.05 -0.44 -7.72
CA MET A 54 19.81 0.20 -7.29
C MET A 54 19.92 1.71 -7.47
N ARG A 55 18.83 2.37 -7.87
CA ARG A 55 18.80 3.82 -8.08
C ARG A 55 19.04 4.60 -6.78
N SER A 56 18.47 4.13 -5.68
CA SER A 56 18.57 4.73 -4.35
C SER A 56 18.08 3.75 -3.30
N ASP A 57 18.45 3.94 -2.04
CA ASP A 57 18.01 3.09 -0.91
C ASP A 57 16.49 3.08 -0.67
N VAL A 58 15.76 4.06 -1.22
CA VAL A 58 14.30 4.20 -1.09
C VAL A 58 13.52 3.78 -2.33
N SER A 59 14.21 3.30 -3.37
CA SER A 59 13.59 2.94 -4.65
C SER A 59 13.85 1.49 -5.00
N SER A 60 12.79 0.77 -5.35
CA SER A 60 12.90 -0.56 -5.92
C SER A 60 13.46 -0.55 -7.36
N ALA A 61 13.63 0.62 -7.99
CA ALA A 61 14.08 0.73 -9.37
C ALA A 61 15.59 0.50 -9.55
N MET A 62 15.98 -0.18 -10.63
CA MET A 62 17.38 -0.21 -11.09
C MET A 62 17.79 1.12 -11.74
N GLN A 63 19.04 1.50 -11.50
CA GLN A 63 19.70 2.64 -12.14
C GLN A 63 19.84 2.37 -13.65
N GLY A 64 19.57 3.37 -14.48
CA GLY A 64 19.68 3.26 -15.94
C GLY A 64 18.44 2.68 -16.64
N SER A 65 17.46 2.13 -15.90
CA SER A 65 16.27 1.51 -16.48
C SER A 65 15.31 2.54 -17.09
N LEU A 66 15.14 3.69 -16.43
CA LEU A 66 14.33 4.80 -16.92
C LEU A 66 14.94 5.40 -18.19
N GLU A 67 16.25 5.65 -18.14
CA GLU A 67 17.02 6.24 -19.23
C GLU A 67 16.98 5.34 -20.46
N THR A 68 17.16 4.03 -20.28
CA THR A 68 17.05 3.04 -21.37
C THR A 68 15.62 3.03 -21.94
N SER A 69 14.60 3.14 -21.10
CA SER A 69 13.20 3.15 -21.56
C SER A 69 12.89 4.38 -22.41
N TRP A 70 13.39 5.56 -22.02
CA TRP A 70 13.23 6.78 -22.80
C TRP A 70 13.89 6.67 -24.18
N GLN A 71 15.09 6.10 -24.26
CA GLN A 71 15.76 5.86 -25.54
C GLN A 71 14.93 4.94 -26.45
N VAL A 72 14.38 3.85 -25.90
CA VAL A 72 13.50 2.95 -26.67
C VAL A 72 12.24 3.67 -27.15
N MET A 73 11.61 4.48 -26.29
CA MET A 73 10.40 5.22 -26.68
C MET A 73 10.68 6.24 -27.78
N GLU A 74 11.84 6.92 -27.74
CA GLU A 74 12.27 7.88 -28.75
C GLU A 74 12.54 7.20 -30.10
N GLU A 75 13.20 6.04 -30.09
CA GLU A 75 13.61 5.36 -31.32
C GLU A 75 12.56 4.42 -31.92
N ALA A 76 11.69 3.83 -31.10
CA ALA A 76 10.71 2.82 -31.55
C ALA A 76 9.25 3.28 -31.46
N GLY A 77 8.97 4.44 -30.86
CA GLY A 77 7.59 4.93 -30.69
C GLY A 77 6.82 5.14 -32.00
N ASP A 78 7.53 5.40 -33.11
CA ASP A 78 6.96 5.52 -34.46
C ASP A 78 6.70 4.16 -35.12
N VAL A 79 7.30 3.09 -34.61
CA VAL A 79 7.21 1.72 -35.16
C VAL A 79 6.05 0.96 -34.51
N VAL A 80 5.93 1.08 -33.19
CA VAL A 80 4.82 0.52 -32.39
C VAL A 80 4.58 1.44 -31.20
N PRO A 81 3.33 1.64 -30.75
CA PRO A 81 3.08 2.38 -29.52
C PRO A 81 3.85 1.78 -28.35
N VAL A 82 4.73 2.56 -27.73
CA VAL A 82 5.49 2.16 -26.54
C VAL A 82 4.97 2.93 -25.33
N HIS A 83 4.63 2.21 -24.25
CA HIS A 83 4.27 2.80 -22.98
C HIS A 83 5.30 2.42 -21.92
N PHE A 84 5.57 3.34 -21.00
CA PHE A 84 6.47 3.09 -19.88
C PHE A 84 5.73 3.10 -18.56
N CYS A 85 5.94 2.05 -17.78
CA CYS A 85 5.37 1.88 -16.44
C CYS A 85 6.49 1.98 -15.40
N SER A 86 6.53 3.09 -14.66
CA SER A 86 7.51 3.28 -13.58
C SER A 86 7.22 2.40 -12.36
N SER A 87 8.29 2.01 -11.67
CA SER A 87 8.22 1.15 -10.48
C SER A 87 7.81 1.91 -9.22
N SER A 88 8.29 3.15 -9.08
CA SER A 88 7.91 4.04 -7.97
C SER A 88 6.39 4.29 -7.92
N PHE A 89 5.74 4.28 -9.09
CA PHE A 89 4.28 4.39 -9.21
C PHE A 89 3.57 3.09 -8.79
N LYS A 90 4.15 1.92 -9.05
CA LYS A 90 3.55 0.62 -8.72
C LYS A 90 3.55 0.35 -7.23
N ASP A 91 4.65 0.60 -6.53
CA ASP A 91 4.76 0.18 -5.12
C ASP A 91 3.80 0.95 -4.21
N GLN A 92 3.76 2.28 -4.32
CA GLN A 92 2.92 3.09 -3.44
C GLN A 92 1.43 3.00 -3.78
N VAL A 93 1.08 3.09 -5.07
CA VAL A 93 -0.33 3.08 -5.49
C VAL A 93 -0.92 1.68 -5.36
N GLN A 94 -0.21 0.62 -5.77
CA GLN A 94 -0.77 -0.73 -5.68
C GLN A 94 -0.90 -1.21 -4.24
N LEU A 95 0.06 -0.88 -3.37
CA LEU A 95 -0.05 -1.19 -1.94
C LEU A 95 -1.24 -0.45 -1.33
N ARG A 96 -1.32 0.87 -1.50
CA ARG A 96 -2.45 1.69 -1.00
C ARG A 96 -3.79 1.16 -1.48
N GLU A 97 -3.94 0.84 -2.76
CA GLU A 97 -5.18 0.29 -3.30
C GLU A 97 -5.48 -1.15 -2.81
N ARG A 98 -4.45 -1.94 -2.48
CA ARG A 98 -4.62 -3.24 -1.83
C ARG A 98 -5.10 -3.08 -0.39
N LEU A 99 -4.51 -2.15 0.37
CA LEU A 99 -4.92 -1.84 1.73
C LEU A 99 -6.36 -1.33 1.78
N LYS A 100 -6.73 -0.36 0.94
CA LYS A 100 -8.11 0.13 0.81
C LYS A 100 -9.11 -0.99 0.51
N ARG A 101 -8.79 -1.87 -0.45
CA ARG A 101 -9.65 -3.02 -0.79
C ARG A 101 -9.79 -3.99 0.37
N ARG A 102 -8.72 -4.21 1.12
CA ARG A 102 -8.73 -5.06 2.31
C ARG A 102 -9.56 -4.44 3.42
N ALA A 103 -9.28 -3.18 3.77
CA ALA A 103 -10.01 -2.40 4.75
C ALA A 103 -11.52 -2.43 4.49
N LYS A 104 -11.96 -2.15 3.25
CA LYS A 104 -13.38 -2.21 2.87
C LYS A 104 -14.02 -3.59 3.04
N ARG A 105 -13.26 -4.68 2.94
CA ARG A 105 -13.76 -6.06 3.09
C ARG A 105 -13.76 -6.53 4.55
N THR A 106 -12.88 -5.98 5.37
CA THR A 106 -12.69 -6.42 6.77
C THR A 106 -13.25 -5.44 7.80
N ALA A 107 -13.66 -4.24 7.38
CA ALA A 107 -14.20 -3.22 8.25
C ALA A 107 -15.43 -3.71 9.02
N ARG A 108 -15.42 -3.46 10.32
CA ARG A 108 -16.53 -3.62 11.24
C ARG A 108 -17.40 -2.36 11.22
N PRO A 109 -18.64 -2.40 11.77
CA PRO A 109 -19.49 -1.21 11.86
C PRO A 109 -18.86 -0.01 12.58
N MET A 110 -17.96 -0.28 13.54
CA MET A 110 -17.23 0.72 14.33
C MET A 110 -15.95 1.26 13.66
N ASP A 111 -15.50 0.67 12.55
CA ASP A 111 -14.21 0.98 11.94
C ASP A 111 -14.34 2.16 10.96
N LEU A 112 -13.54 3.23 11.16
CA LEU A 112 -13.39 4.31 10.19
C LEU A 112 -12.21 4.00 9.25
N ILE A 113 -12.42 4.01 7.93
CA ILE A 113 -11.35 3.77 6.97
C ILE A 113 -10.77 5.09 6.45
N THR A 114 -9.46 5.29 6.61
CA THR A 114 -8.77 6.52 6.17
C THR A 114 -8.56 6.55 4.65
N SER A 115 -8.20 7.72 4.09
CA SER A 115 -7.89 7.84 2.65
C SER A 115 -6.70 6.99 2.21
N GLU A 116 -5.85 6.61 3.14
CA GLU A 116 -4.69 5.74 2.95
C GLU A 116 -5.06 4.25 3.03
N GLY A 117 -6.30 3.93 3.40
CA GLY A 117 -6.78 2.56 3.53
C GLY A 117 -6.41 1.90 4.85
N MET A 118 -6.11 2.69 5.89
CA MET A 118 -5.93 2.21 7.26
C MET A 118 -7.25 2.21 8.02
N VAL A 119 -7.25 1.57 9.19
CA VAL A 119 -8.36 1.54 10.12
C VAL A 119 -8.08 2.51 11.27
N LEU A 120 -8.90 3.53 11.44
CA LEU A 120 -8.84 4.47 12.57
C LEU A 120 -9.86 4.04 13.63
N LEU A 121 -9.37 3.94 14.88
CA LEU A 121 -10.12 3.43 16.03
C LEU A 121 -9.85 4.28 17.27
N GLY A 122 -10.85 4.36 18.14
CA GLY A 122 -10.64 4.73 19.53
C GLY A 122 -10.21 3.51 20.35
N ILE A 123 -9.28 3.67 21.27
CA ILE A 123 -8.95 2.66 22.28
C ILE A 123 -9.00 3.24 23.69
N ILE A 124 -9.48 2.43 24.62
CA ILE A 124 -9.41 2.69 26.06
C ILE A 124 -8.44 1.68 26.66
N GLU A 125 -7.39 2.19 27.31
CA GLU A 125 -6.44 1.39 28.09
C GLU A 125 -6.79 1.52 29.58
N THR A 126 -7.12 0.39 30.20
CA THR A 126 -7.47 0.30 31.62
C THR A 126 -7.25 -1.12 32.13
N ASP A 127 -6.96 -1.27 33.41
CA ASP A 127 -6.93 -2.56 34.09
C ASP A 127 -8.35 -3.11 34.33
N ASP A 128 -9.36 -2.22 34.42
CA ASP A 128 -10.77 -2.56 34.62
C ASP A 128 -11.57 -2.45 33.30
N LEU A 129 -11.38 -3.44 32.42
CA LEU A 129 -12.05 -3.49 31.11
C LEU A 129 -13.57 -3.64 31.25
N GLU A 130 -14.04 -4.37 32.27
CA GLU A 130 -15.47 -4.53 32.55
C GLU A 130 -16.11 -3.23 33.04
N GLY A 131 -15.41 -2.46 33.87
CA GLY A 131 -15.82 -1.11 34.27
C GLY A 131 -15.87 -0.14 33.11
N ALA A 132 -14.86 -0.15 32.23
CA ALA A 132 -14.88 0.69 31.03
C ALA A 132 -16.03 0.33 30.09
N GLN A 133 -16.30 -0.96 29.89
CA GLN A 133 -17.45 -1.41 29.10
C GLN A 133 -18.78 -0.92 29.69
N ARG A 134 -18.96 -1.05 31.01
CA ARG A 134 -20.16 -0.53 31.69
C ARG A 134 -20.29 0.98 31.54
N SER A 135 -19.18 1.72 31.65
CA SER A 135 -19.18 3.17 31.46
C SER A 135 -19.64 3.56 30.05
N LEU A 136 -19.24 2.84 29.01
CA LEU A 136 -19.75 3.07 27.65
C LEU A 136 -21.25 2.76 27.52
N GLN A 137 -21.72 1.69 28.17
CA GLN A 137 -23.15 1.36 28.18
C GLN A 137 -23.99 2.39 28.93
N GLU A 138 -23.48 2.95 30.03
CA GLU A 138 -24.10 4.04 30.78
C GLU A 138 -24.16 5.36 30.00
N GLN A 139 -23.26 5.55 29.03
CA GLN A 139 -23.27 6.65 28.06
C GLN A 139 -24.10 6.34 26.80
N ASP A 140 -24.95 5.31 26.85
CA ASP A 140 -25.83 4.87 25.75
C ASP A 140 -25.07 4.52 24.45
N VAL A 141 -23.80 4.10 24.53
CA VAL A 141 -23.05 3.67 23.36
C VAL A 141 -23.58 2.31 22.87
N PRO A 142 -23.99 2.20 21.58
CA PRO A 142 -24.46 0.94 21.01
C PRO A 142 -23.39 -0.18 21.08
N PRO A 143 -23.78 -1.43 21.40
CA PRO A 143 -22.85 -2.56 21.47
C PRO A 143 -22.06 -2.83 20.18
N GLU A 144 -22.57 -2.43 19.03
CA GLU A 144 -21.88 -2.54 17.75
C GLU A 144 -20.71 -1.53 17.58
N LEU A 145 -20.65 -0.49 18.42
CA LEU A 145 -19.64 0.57 18.37
C LEU A 145 -18.47 0.36 19.31
N PHE A 146 -18.43 -0.73 20.08
CA PHE A 146 -17.27 -1.10 20.88
C PHE A 146 -17.05 -2.62 20.91
N ARG A 147 -15.81 -3.02 21.19
CA ARG A 147 -15.42 -4.43 21.31
C ARG A 147 -14.24 -4.59 22.26
N LEU A 148 -14.29 -5.59 23.11
CA LEU A 148 -13.15 -6.03 23.92
C LEU A 148 -12.11 -6.77 23.05
N ASP A 149 -10.87 -6.29 23.04
CA ASP A 149 -9.72 -7.03 22.50
C ASP A 149 -8.95 -7.69 23.65
N GLU A 150 -9.27 -8.94 23.95
CA GLU A 150 -8.63 -9.71 25.03
C GLU A 150 -7.13 -9.94 24.78
N LYS A 151 -6.70 -10.02 23.51
CA LYS A 151 -5.29 -10.28 23.17
C LYS A 151 -4.44 -9.06 23.49
N ARG A 152 -4.97 -7.87 23.18
CA ARG A 152 -4.28 -6.59 23.40
C ARG A 152 -4.67 -5.92 24.73
N LYS A 153 -5.58 -6.53 25.50
CA LYS A 153 -6.08 -6.04 26.79
C LYS A 153 -6.56 -4.60 26.75
N ARG A 154 -7.35 -4.26 25.73
CA ARG A 154 -7.89 -2.92 25.53
C ARG A 154 -9.33 -2.98 25.04
N LEU A 155 -10.09 -1.92 25.28
CA LEU A 155 -11.43 -1.77 24.73
C LEU A 155 -11.33 -0.92 23.45
N GLU A 156 -11.77 -1.48 22.33
CA GLU A 156 -11.84 -0.76 21.06
C GLU A 156 -13.21 -0.09 20.94
N VAL A 157 -13.25 1.13 20.44
CA VAL A 157 -14.45 1.95 20.30
C VAL A 157 -14.40 2.66 18.95
N ALA A 158 -15.55 2.94 18.35
CA ALA A 158 -15.62 3.80 17.18
C ALA A 158 -14.93 5.15 17.48
N SER A 159 -14.05 5.60 16.57
CA SER A 159 -13.18 6.76 16.82
C SER A 159 -13.98 8.01 17.16
N TRP A 160 -15.04 8.30 16.39
CA TRP A 160 -15.91 9.46 16.59
C TRP A 160 -16.68 9.42 17.91
N VAL A 161 -17.00 8.22 18.43
CA VAL A 161 -17.66 8.08 19.73
C VAL A 161 -16.65 8.35 20.85
N LEU A 162 -15.44 7.80 20.74
CA LEU A 162 -14.45 7.95 21.81
C LEU A 162 -13.91 9.38 21.88
N GLU A 163 -13.78 10.08 20.75
CA GLU A 163 -13.43 11.50 20.71
C GLU A 163 -14.38 12.35 21.57
N ASP A 164 -15.69 12.09 21.46
CA ASP A 164 -16.71 12.82 22.22
C ASP A 164 -16.71 12.44 23.72
N LEU A 165 -16.45 11.16 24.04
CA LEU A 165 -16.54 10.64 25.40
C LEU A 165 -15.24 10.75 26.21
N ALA A 166 -14.07 10.82 25.57
CA ALA A 166 -12.77 10.86 26.24
C ALA A 166 -12.65 11.95 27.33
N PRO A 167 -13.21 13.16 27.18
CA PRO A 167 -13.13 14.19 28.22
C PRO A 167 -13.87 13.86 29.52
N VAL A 168 -14.88 12.99 29.48
CA VAL A 168 -15.72 12.65 30.64
C VAL A 168 -15.42 11.27 31.21
N LEU A 169 -14.68 10.44 30.47
CA LEU A 169 -14.29 9.11 30.91
C LEU A 169 -13.05 9.16 31.82
N PRO A 170 -13.03 8.43 32.95
CA PRO A 170 -11.89 8.38 33.87
C PRO A 170 -10.79 7.41 33.40
N TYR A 171 -10.61 7.25 32.08
CA TYR A 171 -9.70 6.27 31.47
C TYR A 171 -8.76 6.94 30.49
N ARG A 172 -7.61 6.29 30.21
CA ARG A 172 -6.69 6.74 29.16
C ARG A 172 -7.25 6.38 27.80
N CYS A 173 -7.57 7.40 27.02
CA CYS A 173 -8.22 7.25 25.72
C CYS A 173 -7.24 7.68 24.63
N TYR A 174 -7.18 6.91 23.54
CA TYR A 174 -6.34 7.19 22.40
C TYR A 174 -7.09 7.00 21.09
N LEU A 175 -6.71 7.74 20.07
CA LEU A 175 -6.94 7.38 18.68
C LEU A 175 -5.74 6.59 18.17
N VAL A 176 -6.01 5.52 17.44
CA VAL A 176 -5.00 4.64 16.88
C VAL A 176 -5.33 4.36 15.42
N GLU A 177 -4.33 4.51 14.56
CA GLU A 177 -4.41 4.09 13.17
C GLU A 177 -3.66 2.75 13.00
N GLU A 178 -4.31 1.78 12.36
CA GLU A 178 -3.78 0.43 12.17
C GLU A 178 -3.88 -0.05 10.72
N TYR A 179 -2.93 -0.88 10.32
CA TYR A 179 -3.02 -1.61 9.06
C TYR A 179 -4.25 -2.54 9.05
N PRO A 180 -4.98 -2.65 7.93
CA PRO A 180 -6.10 -3.60 7.75
C PRO A 180 -5.61 -5.04 7.52
N THR A 181 -4.52 -5.44 8.17
CA THR A 181 -3.87 -6.75 8.08
C THR A 181 -4.20 -7.62 9.30
N ALA A 182 -3.85 -8.90 9.26
CA ALA A 182 -4.21 -9.84 10.33
C ALA A 182 -3.51 -9.54 11.66
N ASP A 183 -2.29 -9.01 11.57
CA ASP A 183 -1.46 -8.55 12.68
C ASP A 183 -1.87 -7.16 13.20
N ARG A 184 -2.70 -6.42 12.44
CA ARG A 184 -3.24 -5.10 12.80
C ARG A 184 -2.17 -4.15 13.33
N LEU A 185 -1.06 -4.02 12.60
CA LEU A 185 0.08 -3.23 13.03
C LEU A 185 -0.33 -1.76 13.26
N GLU A 186 -0.07 -1.27 14.46
CA GLU A 186 -0.31 0.12 14.87
C GLU A 186 0.77 1.03 14.25
N VAL A 187 0.34 2.07 13.54
CA VAL A 187 1.24 3.03 12.86
C VAL A 187 1.28 4.39 13.51
N GLU A 188 0.15 4.81 14.11
CA GLU A 188 0.02 6.10 14.77
C GLU A 188 -0.84 5.96 16.01
N ARG A 189 -0.49 6.73 17.06
CA ARG A 189 -1.24 6.82 18.31
C ARG A 189 -1.27 8.28 18.76
N GLN A 190 -2.48 8.76 19.04
CA GLN A 190 -2.72 10.11 19.55
C GLN A 190 -3.54 10.04 20.84
N PRO A 191 -3.08 10.66 21.95
CA PRO A 191 -3.88 10.76 23.17
C PRO A 191 -5.08 11.69 22.99
N LEU A 192 -6.22 11.31 23.57
CA LEU A 192 -7.43 12.14 23.62
C LEU A 192 -7.58 12.88 24.96
N ASN A 193 -6.95 12.39 26.03
CA ASN A 193 -6.96 12.98 27.38
C ASN A 193 -5.68 12.69 28.17
#